data_AF-A0A3S3LEY4-F1
#
_entry.id   AF-A0A3S3LEY4-F1
#
_cell.length_a   1.000
_cell.length_b   1.000
_cell.length_c   1.000
_cell.angle_alpha   90.00
_cell.angle_beta   90.00
_cell.angle_gamma   90.00
#
_symmetry.space_group_name_H-M   'P 1'
#
loop_
_entity.id
_entity.type
_entity.pdbx_description
1 polymer ?
#
loop_
_entity_poly.entity_id
_entity_poly.type
_entity_poly.pdbx_seq_one_letter_code
_entity_poly.pdbx_strand_id
1 'polypeptide(L)'
;MPASTTRLASAVKTARRLMNSIIAVVALTAAITTFAASALAHDATPTAAKPQGWSYPFSCCSGYDCRAVSQTSISERPEGYVIKGTGEVVGYSDARIKNSPDGEYHWCSVAGANDGKTICLFVPPSSF
;
A
#
# COMPACT_ATOMS: atom_id res chain seq x y z
N MET A 1 -35.24 -2.88 60.67
CA MET A 1 -35.16 -2.16 59.39
C MET A 1 -33.80 -2.40 58.72
N PRO A 2 -33.65 -3.29 57.72
CA PRO A 2 -32.41 -3.39 56.93
C PRO A 2 -32.59 -3.39 55.40
N ALA A 3 -33.82 -3.46 54.88
CA ALA A 3 -34.06 -3.75 53.46
C ALA A 3 -33.71 -2.60 52.48
N SER A 4 -33.77 -1.34 52.92
CA SER A 4 -33.56 -0.17 52.04
C SER A 4 -32.09 0.06 51.70
N THR A 5 -31.17 -0.22 52.62
CA THR A 5 -29.72 -0.02 52.45
C THR A 5 -29.12 -1.01 51.45
N THR A 6 -29.63 -2.25 51.43
CA THR A 6 -29.20 -3.30 50.50
C THR A 6 -29.61 -3.00 49.05
N ARG A 7 -30.80 -2.38 48.85
CA ARG A 7 -31.31 -2.03 47.52
C ARG A 7 -30.51 -0.89 46.87
N LEU A 8 -30.15 0.14 47.63
CA LEU A 8 -29.28 1.23 47.14
C LEU A 8 -27.89 0.72 46.75
N ALA A 9 -27.27 -0.13 47.59
CA ALA A 9 -25.94 -0.69 47.31
C ALA A 9 -25.92 -1.56 46.04
N SER A 10 -26.99 -2.33 45.80
CA SER A 10 -27.13 -3.13 44.57
C SER A 10 -27.31 -2.26 43.33
N ALA A 11 -28.13 -1.20 43.40
CA ALA A 11 -28.34 -0.28 42.28
C ALA A 11 -27.05 0.48 41.89
N VAL A 12 -26.27 0.92 42.88
CA VAL A 12 -24.97 1.58 42.67
C VAL A 12 -23.95 0.62 42.04
N LYS A 13 -23.94 -0.65 42.45
CA LYS A 13 -23.05 -1.68 41.89
C LYS A 13 -23.41 -2.02 40.44
N THR A 14 -24.70 -2.06 40.10
CA THR A 14 -25.20 -2.27 38.74
C THR A 14 -24.90 -1.06 37.84
N ALA A 15 -25.14 0.16 38.31
CA ALA A 15 -24.82 1.39 37.57
C ALA A 15 -23.31 1.53 37.29
N ARG A 16 -22.46 1.20 38.27
CA ARG A 16 -20.99 1.20 38.11
C ARG A 16 -20.51 0.14 37.12
N ARG A 17 -21.13 -1.05 37.10
CA ARG A 17 -20.84 -2.10 36.10
C ARG A 17 -21.22 -1.64 34.70
N LEU A 18 -22.42 -1.08 34.52
CA LEU A 18 -22.88 -0.55 33.23
C LEU A 18 -21.96 0.58 32.73
N MET A 19 -21.58 1.49 33.61
CA MET A 19 -20.68 2.60 33.28
C MET A 19 -19.29 2.11 32.85
N ASN A 20 -18.71 1.15 33.59
CA ASN A 20 -17.45 0.52 33.21
C ASN A 20 -17.55 -0.23 31.86
N SER A 21 -18.67 -0.91 31.60
CA SER A 21 -18.90 -1.58 30.31
C SER A 21 -19.01 -0.58 29.15
N ILE A 22 -19.70 0.55 29.34
CA ILE A 22 -19.79 1.60 28.32
C ILE A 22 -18.40 2.21 28.05
N ILE A 23 -17.63 2.51 29.09
CA ILE A 23 -16.25 3.02 28.95
C ILE A 23 -15.38 2.02 28.19
N ALA A 24 -15.48 0.73 28.51
CA ALA A 24 -14.72 -0.32 27.82
C ALA A 24 -15.10 -0.43 26.34
N VAL A 25 -16.39 -0.34 26.00
CA VAL A 25 -16.86 -0.36 24.60
C VAL A 25 -16.38 0.86 23.83
N VAL A 26 -16.48 2.06 24.41
CA VAL A 26 -15.99 3.31 23.78
C VAL A 26 -14.48 3.30 23.59
N ALA A 27 -13.72 2.80 24.57
CA ALA A 27 -12.28 2.67 24.46
C ALA A 27 -11.88 1.66 23.36
N LEU A 28 -12.62 0.54 23.25
CA LEU A 28 -12.37 -0.47 22.24
C LEU A 28 -12.71 0.03 20.83
N THR A 29 -13.84 0.72 20.64
CA THR A 29 -14.21 1.28 19.32
C THR A 29 -13.25 2.39 18.88
N ALA A 30 -12.84 3.28 19.79
CA ALA A 30 -11.85 4.30 19.51
C ALA A 30 -10.50 3.69 19.08
N ALA A 31 -10.04 2.63 19.77
CA ALA A 31 -8.82 1.93 19.42
C ALA A 31 -8.89 1.28 18.02
N ILE A 32 -10.02 0.68 17.64
CA ILE A 32 -10.16 0.04 16.32
C ILE A 32 -10.09 1.08 15.18
N THR A 33 -10.68 2.27 15.37
CA THR A 33 -10.66 3.32 14.33
C THR A 33 -9.28 3.95 14.10
N THR A 34 -8.36 3.90 15.07
CA THR A 34 -7.02 4.50 14.92
C THR A 34 -6.03 3.64 14.13
N PHE A 35 -6.33 2.36 13.88
CA PHE A 35 -5.43 1.44 13.16
C PHE A 35 -5.89 1.08 11.75
N ALA A 36 -6.92 1.73 11.22
CA ALA A 36 -7.30 1.61 9.82
C ALA A 36 -6.31 2.38 8.92
N ALA A 37 -5.06 1.93 8.86
CA ALA A 37 -4.13 2.38 7.83
C ALA A 37 -4.65 1.88 6.48
N SER A 38 -4.71 2.76 5.49
CA SER A 38 -4.97 2.37 4.10
C SER A 38 -3.94 1.34 3.66
N ALA A 39 -4.39 0.18 3.21
CA ALA A 39 -3.52 -0.86 2.66
C ALA A 39 -2.99 -0.41 1.29
N LEU A 40 -1.92 0.41 1.30
CA LEU A 40 -1.22 0.91 0.12
C LEU A 40 -0.20 -0.10 -0.45
N ALA A 41 -0.26 -1.37 -0.04
CA ALA A 41 0.74 -2.38 -0.41
C ALA A 41 0.85 -2.63 -1.93
N HIS A 42 -0.11 -2.12 -2.70
CA HIS A 42 -0.29 -2.38 -4.13
C HIS A 42 -0.29 -1.10 -4.98
N ASP A 43 -0.06 0.05 -4.34
CA ASP A 43 0.09 1.36 -5.00
C ASP A 43 1.56 1.77 -4.98
N ALA A 44 1.93 2.64 -5.91
CA ALA A 44 3.19 3.35 -5.83
C ALA A 44 3.14 4.34 -4.66
N THR A 45 4.13 4.24 -3.77
CA THR A 45 4.23 5.11 -2.60
C THR A 45 4.42 6.57 -2.99
N PRO A 46 4.02 7.53 -2.12
CA PRO A 46 4.29 8.94 -2.36
C PRO A 46 5.74 9.27 -2.72
N THR A 47 5.91 10.13 -3.73
CA THR A 47 7.18 10.75 -4.11
C THR A 47 7.04 12.27 -4.14
N ALA A 48 8.15 13.00 -4.36
CA ALA A 48 8.08 14.45 -4.55
C ALA A 48 7.20 14.84 -5.75
N ALA A 49 7.22 14.05 -6.84
CA ALA A 49 6.41 14.28 -8.03
C ALA A 49 4.96 13.79 -7.88
N LYS A 50 4.72 12.80 -7.02
CA LYS A 50 3.38 12.29 -6.66
C LYS A 50 3.20 12.22 -5.14
N PRO A 51 2.86 13.34 -4.48
CA PRO A 51 2.78 13.39 -3.02
C PRO A 51 1.68 12.53 -2.40
N GLN A 52 0.70 12.10 -3.19
CA GLN A 52 -0.36 11.18 -2.77
C GLN A 52 -0.11 9.73 -3.25
N GLY A 53 1.04 9.46 -3.89
CA GLY A 53 1.26 8.20 -4.59
C GLY A 53 0.41 8.08 -5.86
N TRP A 54 0.34 6.88 -6.42
CA TRP A 54 -0.51 6.57 -7.57
C TRP A 54 -0.73 5.06 -7.71
N SER A 55 -1.80 4.64 -8.37
CA SER A 55 -2.12 3.22 -8.56
C SER A 55 -1.62 2.70 -9.90
N TYR A 56 -1.00 1.51 -9.87
CA TYR A 56 -0.67 0.80 -11.10
C TYR A 56 -1.95 0.31 -11.80
N PRO A 57 -2.02 0.36 -13.14
CA PRO A 57 -3.09 -0.29 -13.89
C PRO A 57 -3.20 -1.77 -13.53
N PHE A 58 -4.43 -2.27 -13.35
CA PHE A 58 -4.68 -3.68 -13.04
C PHE A 58 -4.07 -4.63 -14.07
N SER A 59 -4.03 -4.22 -15.35
CA SER A 59 -3.40 -4.98 -16.44
C SER A 59 -1.88 -5.16 -16.30
N CYS A 60 -1.22 -4.39 -15.44
CA CYS A 60 0.21 -4.48 -15.20
C CYS A 60 0.56 -5.14 -13.85
N CYS A 61 -0.28 -4.94 -12.83
CA CYS A 61 0.08 -5.26 -11.45
C CYS A 61 -0.65 -6.50 -10.90
N SER A 62 -1.84 -6.83 -11.41
CA SER A 62 -2.75 -7.80 -10.78
C SER A 62 -2.97 -7.59 -9.27
N GLY A 63 -2.63 -6.40 -8.77
CA GLY A 63 -2.62 -6.06 -7.35
C GLY A 63 -1.38 -6.48 -6.54
N TYR A 64 -0.28 -7.00 -7.10
CA TYR A 64 0.95 -7.28 -6.30
C TYR A 64 2.25 -7.45 -7.10
N ASP A 65 2.22 -7.38 -8.44
CA ASP A 65 3.37 -7.65 -9.29
C ASP A 65 4.36 -6.47 -9.38
N CYS A 66 3.92 -5.23 -9.11
CA CYS A 66 4.69 -4.00 -9.38
C CYS A 66 5.40 -3.44 -8.15
N ARG A 67 6.60 -2.88 -8.38
CA ARG A 67 7.37 -2.15 -7.36
C ARG A 67 8.24 -1.06 -7.97
N ALA A 68 8.53 -0.01 -7.21
CA ALA A 68 9.60 0.93 -7.52
C ALA A 68 10.95 0.20 -7.51
N VAL A 69 11.82 0.54 -8.46
CA VAL A 69 13.19 -0.01 -8.54
C VAL A 69 14.20 1.11 -8.61
N SER A 70 15.44 0.83 -8.19
CA SER A 70 16.52 1.82 -8.29
C SER A 70 16.74 2.23 -9.74
N GLN A 71 17.07 3.51 -9.97
CA GLN A 71 17.55 4.04 -11.25
C GLN A 71 18.71 3.22 -11.86
N THR A 72 19.46 2.52 -11.01
CA THR A 72 20.56 1.64 -11.45
C THR A 72 20.12 0.23 -11.84
N SER A 73 18.88 -0.19 -11.55
CA SER A 73 18.35 -1.51 -11.89
C SER A 73 17.97 -1.63 -13.36
N ILE A 74 17.72 -0.48 -14.01
CA ILE A 74 17.40 -0.36 -15.42
C ILE A 74 18.57 0.32 -16.12
N SER A 75 18.99 -0.20 -17.28
CA SER A 75 19.96 0.45 -18.14
C SER A 75 19.30 0.76 -19.47
N GLU A 76 19.22 2.04 -19.82
CA GLU A 76 18.81 2.44 -21.16
C GLU A 76 19.96 2.17 -22.15
N ARG A 77 19.63 1.58 -23.29
CA ARG A 77 20.55 1.15 -24.35
C ARG A 77 19.94 1.41 -25.73
N PRO A 78 20.71 1.38 -26.83
CA PRO A 78 20.15 1.57 -28.17
C PRO A 78 19.01 0.60 -28.52
N GLU A 79 19.05 -0.61 -27.97
CA GLU A 79 18.03 -1.65 -28.15
C GLU A 79 16.78 -1.50 -27.27
N GLY A 80 16.84 -0.69 -26.20
CA GLY A 80 15.73 -0.50 -25.25
C GLY A 80 16.19 -0.41 -23.79
N TYR A 81 15.30 -0.78 -22.87
CA TYR A 81 15.57 -0.82 -21.44
C TYR A 81 16.02 -2.23 -21.01
N VAL A 82 17.22 -2.33 -20.45
CA VAL A 82 17.78 -3.58 -19.94
C VAL A 82 17.54 -3.68 -18.45
N ILE A 83 16.87 -4.74 -18.02
CA ILE A 83 16.70 -5.06 -16.60
C ILE A 83 17.96 -5.79 -16.12
N LYS A 84 18.78 -5.12 -15.31
CA LYS A 84 20.11 -5.64 -14.96
C LYS A 84 20.08 -6.97 -14.20
N GLY A 85 19.03 -7.21 -13.41
CA GLY A 85 18.88 -8.45 -12.64
C GLY A 85 18.64 -9.69 -13.50
N THR A 86 18.00 -9.55 -14.66
CA THR A 86 17.60 -10.67 -15.53
C THR A 86 18.31 -10.67 -16.88
N GLY A 87 18.86 -9.53 -17.30
CA GLY A 87 19.36 -9.31 -18.66
C GLY A 87 18.25 -9.13 -19.71
N GLU A 88 16.97 -9.09 -19.30
CA GLU A 88 15.86 -8.89 -20.22
C GLU A 88 15.95 -7.50 -20.87
N VAL A 89 15.83 -7.45 -22.20
CA VAL A 89 15.70 -6.22 -22.98
C VAL A 89 14.22 -5.98 -23.28
N VAL A 90 13.69 -4.85 -22.82
CA VAL A 90 12.37 -4.34 -23.17
C VAL A 90 12.57 -3.24 -24.22
N GLY A 91 12.33 -3.59 -25.50
CA GLY A 91 12.56 -2.67 -26.62
C GLY A 91 11.63 -1.45 -26.59
N TYR A 92 12.06 -0.31 -27.14
CA TYR A 92 11.30 0.95 -27.06
C TYR A 92 9.88 0.90 -27.63
N SER A 93 9.60 -0.01 -28.57
CA SER A 93 8.27 -0.23 -29.15
C SER A 93 7.42 -1.27 -28.42
N ASP A 94 7.95 -1.84 -27.33
CA ASP A 94 7.26 -2.86 -26.55
C ASP A 94 6.07 -2.24 -25.80
N ALA A 95 4.88 -2.82 -26.00
CA ALA A 95 3.64 -2.35 -25.38
C ALA A 95 3.65 -2.43 -23.84
N ARG A 96 4.59 -3.16 -23.25
CA ARG A 96 4.81 -3.26 -21.80
C ARG A 96 5.42 -1.98 -21.21
N ILE A 97 6.02 -1.11 -22.03
CA ILE A 97 6.52 0.18 -21.57
C ILE A 97 5.34 1.11 -21.27
N LYS A 98 5.40 1.77 -20.12
CA LYS A 98 4.42 2.72 -19.62
C LYS A 98 5.13 3.98 -19.14
N ASN A 99 4.43 5.12 -19.14
CA ASN A 99 4.96 6.34 -18.55
C ASN A 99 4.82 6.27 -17.03
N SER A 100 5.93 6.50 -16.33
CA SER A 100 5.92 6.68 -14.89
C SER A 100 5.50 8.10 -14.53
N PRO A 101 4.39 8.30 -13.81
CA PRO A 101 3.88 9.62 -13.52
C PRO A 101 4.60 10.28 -12.34
N ASP A 102 5.44 9.53 -11.61
CA ASP A 102 6.23 10.01 -10.48
C ASP A 102 7.72 10.20 -10.80
N GLY A 103 8.13 9.95 -12.05
CA GLY A 103 9.52 10.12 -12.49
C GLY A 103 10.47 9.02 -12.03
N GLU A 104 9.98 7.96 -11.37
CA GLU A 104 10.79 6.82 -10.97
C GLU A 104 10.59 5.62 -11.91
N TYR A 105 11.54 4.70 -11.93
CA TYR A 105 11.31 3.41 -12.59
C TYR A 105 10.46 2.50 -11.71
N HIS A 106 9.44 1.88 -12.31
CA HIS A 106 8.68 0.81 -11.66
C HIS A 106 8.66 -0.42 -12.53
N TRP A 107 8.96 -1.57 -11.93
CA TRP A 107 9.03 -2.84 -12.63
C TRP A 107 8.00 -3.81 -12.09
N CYS A 108 7.11 -4.25 -12.99
CA CYS A 108 6.17 -5.32 -12.74
C CYS A 108 6.71 -6.60 -13.33
N SER A 109 6.90 -7.60 -12.49
CA SER A 109 7.38 -8.93 -12.88
C SER A 109 6.42 -9.99 -12.38
N VAL A 110 6.39 -11.15 -13.03
CA VAL A 110 5.53 -12.27 -12.63
C VAL A 110 5.71 -12.56 -11.14
N ALA A 111 4.61 -12.46 -10.38
CA ALA A 111 4.55 -12.64 -8.93
C ALA A 111 5.43 -11.67 -8.12
N GLY A 112 5.78 -10.52 -8.69
CA GLY A 112 6.71 -9.55 -8.08
C GLY A 112 8.14 -10.07 -7.93
N ALA A 113 8.49 -11.17 -8.59
CA ALA A 113 9.79 -11.83 -8.43
C ALA A 113 10.94 -10.98 -8.98
N ASN A 114 12.09 -10.99 -8.32
CA ASN A 114 13.27 -10.20 -8.75
C ASN A 114 13.98 -10.77 -9.99
N ASP A 115 13.61 -11.98 -10.39
CA ASP A 115 14.07 -12.73 -11.56
C ASP A 115 12.92 -13.10 -12.52
N GLY A 116 11.70 -12.61 -12.26
CA GLY A 116 10.52 -12.91 -13.06
C GLY A 116 10.51 -12.19 -14.42
N LYS A 117 9.74 -12.72 -15.37
CA LYS A 117 9.50 -12.05 -16.66
C LYS A 117 8.79 -10.71 -16.46
N THR A 118 9.14 -9.72 -17.26
CA THR A 118 8.50 -8.39 -17.22
C THR A 118 7.06 -8.43 -17.74
N ILE A 119 6.14 -7.92 -16.91
CA ILE A 119 4.74 -7.65 -17.28
C ILE A 119 4.61 -6.22 -17.81
N CYS A 120 5.09 -5.24 -17.05
CA CYS A 120 5.15 -3.83 -17.44
C CYS A 120 6.42 -3.18 -16.88
N LEU A 121 6.91 -2.17 -17.59
CA LEU A 121 8.01 -1.31 -17.16
C LEU A 121 7.54 0.14 -17.25
N PHE A 122 7.41 0.81 -16.11
CA PHE A 122 7.13 2.24 -16.05
C PHE A 122 8.44 2.99 -16.06
N VAL A 123 8.63 3.85 -17.06
CA VAL A 123 9.86 4.60 -17.27
C VAL A 123 9.63 6.08 -16.98
N PRO A 124 10.60 6.80 -16.37
CA PRO A 124 10.54 8.24 -16.23
C PRO A 124 10.37 8.91 -17.60
N PRO A 125 9.59 9.99 -17.70
CA PRO A 125 9.49 10.73 -18.95
C PRO A 125 10.87 11.25 -19.37
N SER A 126 11.22 11.06 -20.64
CA SER A 126 12.44 11.61 -21.23
C SER A 126 12.41 13.12 -21.10
N SER A 127 13.47 13.73 -20.58
CA SER A 127 13.67 15.18 -20.69
C SER A 127 13.90 15.52 -22.16
N PHE A 128 13.04 16.36 -22.74
CA PHE A 128 13.21 16.92 -24.09
C PHE A 128 14.41 17.86 -24.16
#